data_AF-A0A9W9AR57-F1
#
_entry.id   AF-A0A9W9AR57-F1
#
_cell.length_a   1.000
_cell.length_b   1.000
_cell.length_c   1.000
_cell.angle_alpha   90.00
_cell.angle_beta   90.00
_cell.angle_gamma   90.00
#
_symmetry.space_group_name_H-M   'P 1'
#
loop_
_entity.id
_entity.type
_entity.pdbx_description
1 polymer ?
#
loop_
_entity_poly.entity_id
_entity_poly.type
_entity_poly.pdbx_seq_one_letter_code
_entity_poly.pdbx_strand_id
1 'polypeptide(L)'
;MDEPLAIINSFAFCGAHGCEYCHECYTDHRLTNNHQIMDQLCAAFPALTEDHFLDRQPISYVFDKAVARSSGKEPEYECKEHHTLDCSTCLDWAALVVEDMKRQAQSKSTKVIAVGITRKEKLQYLYSMGVNLPLTTRLPDDAIEKKFRSAIDASQTFATLIAKLPFDPSTLPLWSQKTSKATLLKTVSRGNFEEAFANIRARREGKEITWPLFENTFMDARQTIMGLADGIDKGVKTALIQDKDIKYAICLRIVEVRMLNEETPVMVVLCHRETRDAPALETIRWAQEISLLKVTATPEEQKLLLAVLNMNARRLPPAYSVKRNSSGSEATFALSFLLPLGPINQKDIGKLTHHTGCVVCGKKTVSKCSRCLSMEYCGVGKPLVQIKEHKPTCNSLRGGEWVQFTFSVQPPEMRLAAARGEKISMVTWNNMSRATRDNMKIDHCDDEPALPPNMHSQNPFLIKMQRGLFGVYAPDHDIRPHKEH
;
A
#
# COMPACT_ATOMS: atom_id res chain seq x y z
N MET A 1 0.42 -31.17 32.28
CA MET A 1 -0.17 -32.06 31.27
C MET A 1 0.83 -32.06 30.14
N ASP A 2 1.46 -33.20 29.85
CA ASP A 2 2.39 -33.32 28.72
C ASP A 2 1.57 -33.18 27.45
N GLU A 3 1.64 -32.02 26.82
CA GLU A 3 1.05 -31.86 25.50
C GLU A 3 1.80 -32.75 24.51
N PRO A 4 1.09 -33.43 23.60
CA PRO A 4 1.71 -34.39 22.71
C PRO A 4 2.76 -33.69 21.83
N LEU A 5 3.91 -34.33 21.65
CA LEU A 5 4.90 -33.95 20.65
C LEU A 5 4.36 -34.32 19.26
N ALA A 6 4.40 -33.41 18.29
CA ALA A 6 4.08 -33.71 16.90
C ALA A 6 5.37 -33.94 16.11
N ILE A 7 5.54 -35.13 15.54
CA ILE A 7 6.63 -35.43 14.62
C ILE A 7 6.08 -35.38 13.20
N ILE A 8 6.67 -34.54 12.34
CA ILE A 8 6.26 -34.35 10.96
C ILE A 8 7.49 -34.35 10.07
N ASN A 9 7.63 -35.36 9.21
CA ASN A 9 8.83 -35.57 8.38
C ASN A 9 10.13 -35.44 9.20
N SER A 10 10.20 -36.21 10.29
CA SER A 10 11.28 -36.24 11.29
C SER A 10 11.40 -34.99 12.19
N PHE A 11 10.87 -33.83 11.81
CA PHE A 11 10.93 -32.64 12.66
C PHE A 11 9.94 -32.70 13.82
N ALA A 12 10.39 -32.24 14.98
CA ALA A 12 9.62 -32.10 16.21
C ALA A 12 8.96 -30.71 16.30
N PHE A 13 7.68 -30.72 16.66
CA PHE A 13 6.84 -29.53 16.87
C PHE A 13 5.99 -29.69 18.13
N CYS A 14 5.61 -28.58 18.74
CA CYS A 14 4.54 -28.54 19.74
C CYS A 14 3.24 -29.13 19.14
N GLY A 15 2.65 -30.16 19.74
CA GLY A 15 1.47 -30.82 19.16
C GLY A 15 0.14 -30.08 19.34
N ALA A 16 0.08 -29.03 20.15
CA ALA A 16 -1.07 -28.12 20.19
C ALA A 16 -1.02 -27.07 19.07
N HIS A 17 0.14 -26.45 18.86
CA HIS A 17 0.26 -25.26 18.01
C HIS A 17 1.02 -25.48 16.70
N GLY A 18 1.74 -26.60 16.57
CA GLY A 18 2.54 -26.91 15.39
C GLY A 18 3.75 -25.99 15.24
N CYS A 19 4.32 -25.54 16.36
CA CYS A 19 5.48 -24.64 16.37
C CYS A 19 6.73 -25.35 16.87
N GLU A 20 7.85 -25.12 16.20
CA GLU A 20 9.16 -25.60 16.61
C GLU A 20 9.61 -24.89 17.89
N TYR A 21 9.36 -23.59 18.01
CA TYR A 21 9.44 -22.83 19.26
C TYR A 21 8.05 -22.32 19.61
N CYS A 22 7.51 -22.76 20.76
CA CYS A 22 6.16 -22.43 21.20
C CYS A 22 6.20 -21.64 22.50
N HIS A 23 5.86 -20.35 22.44
CA HIS A 23 5.81 -19.47 23.61
C HIS A 23 4.60 -19.75 24.51
N GLU A 24 3.53 -20.33 23.97
CA GLU A 24 2.32 -20.70 24.73
C GLU A 24 2.57 -21.94 25.60
N CYS A 25 3.32 -22.91 25.08
CA CYS A 25 3.63 -24.18 25.75
C CYS A 25 5.02 -24.19 26.39
N TYR A 26 5.81 -23.13 26.18
CA TYR A 26 7.20 -22.99 26.62
C TYR A 26 8.12 -24.14 26.16
N THR A 27 7.94 -24.60 24.92
CA THR A 27 8.80 -25.65 24.33
C THR A 27 9.67 -25.10 23.19
N ASP A 28 10.89 -25.60 23.06
CA ASP A 28 11.81 -25.29 21.96
C ASP A 28 12.42 -26.58 21.41
N HIS A 29 12.05 -26.92 20.19
CA HIS A 29 12.51 -28.11 19.47
C HIS A 29 13.59 -27.78 18.43
N ARG A 30 14.04 -26.52 18.33
CA ARG A 30 15.07 -26.13 17.34
C ARG A 30 16.37 -26.89 17.51
N LEU A 31 16.81 -27.16 18.73
CA LEU A 31 18.04 -27.94 18.99
C LEU A 31 17.92 -29.35 18.38
N THR A 32 16.83 -30.06 18.69
CA THR A 32 16.57 -31.41 18.17
C THR A 32 16.49 -31.42 16.65
N ASN A 33 15.78 -30.46 16.07
CA ASN A 33 15.60 -30.37 14.62
C ASN A 33 16.89 -29.95 13.90
N ASN A 34 17.66 -29.02 14.47
CA ASN A 34 18.96 -28.60 13.92
C ASN A 34 19.93 -29.77 13.84
N HIS A 35 19.93 -30.65 14.84
CA HIS A 35 20.77 -31.85 14.81
C HIS A 35 20.43 -32.75 13.62
N GLN A 36 19.16 -32.84 13.21
CA GLN A 36 18.73 -33.63 12.06
C GLN A 36 19.16 -33.03 10.71
N ILE A 37 19.41 -31.72 10.66
CA ILE A 37 19.77 -31.00 9.42
C ILE A 37 21.16 -30.36 9.49
N MET A 38 22.00 -30.81 10.41
CA MET A 38 23.28 -30.17 10.71
C MET A 38 24.22 -30.16 9.50
N ASP A 39 24.25 -31.25 8.73
CA ASP A 39 25.08 -31.35 7.52
C ASP A 39 24.67 -30.32 6.47
N GLN A 40 23.37 -30.12 6.25
CA GLN A 40 22.84 -29.14 5.31
C GLN A 40 23.11 -27.70 5.78
N LEU A 41 22.99 -27.45 7.09
CA LEU A 41 23.30 -26.15 7.69
C LEU A 41 24.79 -25.80 7.56
N CYS A 42 25.68 -26.72 7.93
CA CYS A 42 27.13 -26.55 7.81
C CYS A 42 27.58 -26.38 6.35
N ALA A 43 26.97 -27.14 5.42
CA ALA A 43 27.26 -27.01 3.99
C ALA A 43 26.81 -25.64 3.44
N ALA A 44 25.66 -25.13 3.89
CA ALA A 44 25.13 -23.84 3.45
C ALA A 44 25.82 -22.63 4.12
N PHE A 45 26.30 -22.80 5.36
CA PHE A 45 26.86 -21.74 6.20
C PHE A 45 28.14 -22.21 6.92
N PRO A 46 29.25 -22.43 6.19
CA PRO A 46 30.47 -23.01 6.76
C PRO A 46 31.17 -22.15 7.82
N ALA A 47 30.78 -20.87 7.95
CA ALA A 47 31.30 -19.94 8.95
C ALA A 47 30.48 -19.90 10.25
N LEU A 48 29.32 -20.57 10.30
CA LEU A 48 28.45 -20.62 11.47
C LEU A 48 28.68 -21.91 12.26
N THR A 49 28.52 -21.83 13.57
CA THR A 49 28.59 -22.99 14.49
C THR A 49 27.20 -23.40 14.94
N GLU A 50 27.08 -24.54 15.62
CA GLU A 50 25.83 -25.04 16.20
C GLU A 50 25.11 -23.98 17.06
N ASP A 51 25.85 -23.23 17.88
CA ASP A 51 25.29 -22.15 18.70
C ASP A 51 24.61 -21.06 17.85
N HIS A 52 25.18 -20.72 16.69
CA HIS A 52 24.57 -19.74 15.78
C HIS A 52 23.27 -20.26 15.15
N PHE A 53 23.12 -21.58 15.01
CA PHE A 53 21.90 -22.18 14.49
C PHE A 53 20.76 -22.19 15.51
N LEU A 54 21.03 -22.03 16.81
CA LEU A 54 19.99 -21.83 17.81
C LEU A 54 19.30 -20.47 17.68
N ASP A 55 19.99 -19.48 17.11
CA ASP A 55 19.45 -18.13 16.87
C ASP A 55 18.63 -18.02 15.58
N ARG A 56 18.47 -19.11 14.81
CA ARG A 56 17.63 -19.08 13.61
C ARG A 56 16.16 -18.92 13.97
N GLN A 57 15.39 -18.43 13.00
CA GLN A 57 13.93 -18.39 13.13
C GLN A 57 13.35 -19.80 13.17
N PRO A 58 12.44 -20.08 14.12
CA PRO A 58 11.77 -21.37 14.22
C PRO A 58 10.74 -21.56 13.09
N ILE A 59 10.50 -22.80 12.69
CA ILE A 59 9.36 -23.14 11.84
C ILE A 59 8.09 -23.15 12.71
N SER A 60 7.11 -22.33 12.36
CA SER A 60 5.93 -22.13 13.20
C SER A 60 4.61 -22.34 12.45
N TYR A 61 3.62 -22.89 13.17
CA TYR A 61 2.25 -23.21 12.75
C TYR A 61 2.16 -24.09 11.52
N VAL A 62 2.86 -25.23 11.54
CA VAL A 62 2.82 -26.20 10.44
C VAL A 62 1.42 -26.78 10.20
N PHE A 63 0.58 -26.87 11.25
CA PHE A 63 -0.82 -27.30 11.14
C PHE A 63 -1.68 -26.29 10.35
N ASP A 64 -1.39 -25.00 10.47
CA ASP A 64 -2.09 -23.96 9.69
C ASP A 64 -1.58 -23.94 8.24
N LYS A 65 -0.26 -24.08 8.06
CA LYS A 65 0.40 -23.80 6.78
C LYS A 65 0.51 -24.99 5.84
N ALA A 66 0.81 -26.18 6.38
CA ALA A 66 1.40 -27.25 5.58
C ALA A 66 0.73 -28.61 5.76
N VAL A 67 0.20 -28.93 6.94
CA VAL A 67 -0.28 -30.30 7.23
C VAL A 67 -1.72 -30.35 7.77
N ALA A 68 -2.41 -31.44 7.48
CA ALA A 68 -3.71 -31.81 8.05
C ALA A 68 -3.54 -33.07 8.91
N ARG A 69 -4.33 -33.17 9.99
CA ARG A 69 -4.33 -34.34 10.86
C ARG A 69 -5.20 -35.43 10.23
N SER A 70 -4.63 -36.61 10.02
CA SER A 70 -5.35 -37.81 9.55
C SER A 70 -6.31 -38.31 10.62
N SER A 71 -7.41 -38.97 10.21
CA SER A 71 -8.47 -39.48 11.11
C SER A 71 -8.09 -40.76 11.89
N GLY A 72 -6.80 -41.04 12.05
CA GLY A 72 -6.28 -42.21 12.75
C GLY A 72 -6.37 -42.12 14.28
N LYS A 73 -6.19 -43.26 14.96
CA LYS A 73 -6.04 -43.32 16.43
C LYS A 73 -4.76 -42.62 16.90
N GLU A 74 -3.71 -42.67 16.08
CA GLU A 74 -2.48 -41.91 16.29
C GLU A 74 -2.49 -40.66 15.40
N PRO A 75 -1.94 -39.52 15.89
CA PRO A 75 -1.88 -38.30 15.11
C PRO A 75 -0.86 -38.44 13.98
N GLU A 76 -1.30 -38.91 12.83
CA GLU A 76 -0.55 -38.83 11.58
C GLU A 76 -0.83 -37.49 10.88
N TYR A 77 0.17 -36.95 10.21
CA TYR A 77 0.10 -35.65 9.54
C TYR A 77 0.40 -35.80 8.05
N GLU A 78 -0.59 -35.50 7.22
CA GLU A 78 -0.43 -35.48 5.76
C GLU A 78 -0.28 -34.05 5.27
N CYS A 79 0.47 -33.83 4.18
CA CYS A 79 0.56 -32.48 3.61
C CYS A 79 -0.79 -32.07 2.98
N LYS A 80 -1.17 -30.79 3.12
CA LYS A 80 -2.47 -30.28 2.63
C LYS A 80 -2.63 -30.30 1.12
N GLU A 81 -1.52 -30.31 0.38
CA GLU A 81 -1.52 -30.21 -1.08
C GLU A 81 -1.57 -31.58 -1.77
N HIS A 82 -0.78 -32.53 -1.29
CA HIS A 82 -0.67 -33.87 -1.87
C HIS A 82 -1.32 -34.97 -1.03
N HIS A 83 -1.86 -34.67 0.15
CA HIS A 83 -2.46 -35.66 1.06
C HIS A 83 -1.56 -36.88 1.28
N THR A 84 -0.25 -36.63 1.38
CA THR A 84 0.77 -37.67 1.51
C THR A 84 1.49 -37.48 2.84
N LEU A 85 1.60 -38.55 3.62
CA LEU A 85 2.43 -38.60 4.83
C LEU A 85 3.89 -38.31 4.46
N ASP A 86 4.55 -37.47 5.24
CA ASP A 86 5.96 -37.12 5.05
C ASP A 86 6.31 -36.71 3.61
N CYS A 87 5.44 -35.90 3.00
CA CYS A 87 5.62 -35.39 1.65
C CYS A 87 6.96 -34.67 1.49
N SER A 88 7.94 -35.32 0.86
CA SER A 88 9.29 -34.81 0.67
C SER A 88 9.37 -33.52 -0.13
N THR A 89 8.33 -33.18 -0.90
CA THR A 89 8.26 -31.95 -1.69
C THR A 89 7.74 -30.77 -0.86
N CYS A 90 6.69 -30.97 -0.07
CA CYS A 90 6.07 -29.89 0.71
C CYS A 90 6.70 -29.70 2.09
N LEU A 91 7.30 -30.76 2.64
CA LEU A 91 7.79 -30.83 4.01
C LEU A 91 9.33 -30.94 4.06
N ASP A 92 10.04 -30.43 3.04
CA ASP A 92 11.50 -30.28 3.08
C ASP A 92 11.90 -29.14 4.03
N TRP A 93 11.82 -29.44 5.33
CA TRP A 93 12.11 -28.48 6.40
C TRP A 93 13.56 -27.99 6.34
N ALA A 94 14.50 -28.84 5.92
CA ALA A 94 15.90 -28.48 5.76
C ALA A 94 16.07 -27.38 4.71
N ALA A 95 15.48 -27.56 3.52
CA ALA A 95 15.52 -26.55 2.47
C ALA A 95 14.87 -25.24 2.91
N LEU A 96 13.72 -25.32 3.59
CA LEU A 96 13.00 -24.15 4.12
C LEU A 96 13.85 -23.36 5.14
N VAL A 97 14.48 -24.06 6.08
CA VAL A 97 15.38 -23.44 7.07
C VAL A 97 16.57 -22.77 6.39
N VAL A 98 17.25 -23.48 5.48
CA VAL A 98 18.42 -22.95 4.77
C VAL A 98 18.05 -21.73 3.93
N GLU A 99 16.93 -21.78 3.20
CA GLU A 99 16.46 -20.65 2.42
C GLU A 99 16.10 -19.47 3.31
N ASP A 100 15.44 -19.71 4.45
CA ASP A 100 15.07 -18.64 5.37
C ASP A 100 16.29 -17.97 6.01
N MET A 101 17.27 -18.75 6.46
CA MET A 101 18.53 -18.22 6.94
C MET A 101 19.29 -17.44 5.86
N LYS A 102 19.29 -17.89 4.59
CA LYS A 102 19.86 -17.13 3.46
C LYS A 102 19.13 -15.79 3.27
N ARG A 103 17.79 -15.79 3.32
CA ARG A 103 16.98 -14.56 3.26
C ARG A 103 17.27 -13.63 4.43
N GLN A 104 17.44 -14.16 5.63
CA GLN A 104 17.80 -13.37 6.82
C GLN A 104 19.20 -12.78 6.74
N ALA A 105 20.19 -13.54 6.27
CA ALA A 105 21.55 -13.04 6.07
C ALA A 105 21.56 -11.88 5.05
N GLN A 106 20.79 -12.01 3.96
CA GLN A 106 20.56 -10.93 2.99
C GLN A 106 19.79 -9.75 3.60
N SER A 107 18.85 -10.03 4.51
CA SER A 107 18.04 -9.01 5.21
C SER A 107 18.86 -8.25 6.26
N LYS A 108 19.75 -8.90 7.03
CA LYS A 108 20.65 -8.22 7.97
C LYS A 108 21.59 -7.23 7.27
N SER A 109 21.91 -7.49 6.00
CA SER A 109 22.67 -6.57 5.14
C SER A 109 21.82 -5.42 4.57
N THR A 110 20.50 -5.60 4.45
CA THR A 110 19.61 -4.64 3.80
C THR A 110 18.73 -3.92 4.82
N LYS A 111 18.63 -2.58 4.73
CA LYS A 111 17.73 -1.76 5.58
C LYS A 111 16.23 -2.01 5.32
N VAL A 112 15.86 -3.21 4.86
CA VAL A 112 14.55 -3.56 4.29
C VAL A 112 13.92 -4.67 5.13
N ILE A 113 12.70 -4.44 5.58
CA ILE A 113 11.89 -5.44 6.27
C ILE A 113 11.39 -6.45 5.23
N ALA A 114 11.55 -7.75 5.47
CA ALA A 114 11.03 -8.76 4.56
C ALA A 114 9.49 -8.71 4.51
N VAL A 115 8.92 -8.53 3.32
CA VAL A 115 7.47 -8.53 3.07
C VAL A 115 7.17 -9.37 1.83
N GLY A 116 6.51 -10.51 2.03
CA GLY A 116 5.98 -11.32 0.94
C GLY A 116 4.67 -10.73 0.43
N ILE A 117 4.70 -10.10 -0.75
CA ILE A 117 3.50 -9.60 -1.44
C ILE A 117 3.34 -10.38 -2.74
N THR A 118 2.26 -11.14 -2.82
CA THR A 118 1.89 -11.93 -3.99
C THR A 118 1.43 -11.05 -5.15
N ARG A 119 1.42 -11.61 -6.37
CA ARG A 119 0.87 -10.94 -7.56
C ARG A 119 -0.59 -10.48 -7.35
N LYS A 120 -1.42 -11.33 -6.75
CA LYS A 120 -2.84 -11.05 -6.49
C LYS A 120 -3.00 -9.85 -5.55
N GLU A 121 -2.23 -9.83 -4.46
CA GLU A 121 -2.24 -8.71 -3.50
C GLU A 121 -1.80 -7.39 -4.16
N LYS A 122 -0.74 -7.40 -4.99
CA LYS A 122 -0.33 -6.18 -5.72
C LYS A 122 -1.44 -5.63 -6.61
N LEU A 123 -2.16 -6.51 -7.32
CA LEU A 123 -3.30 -6.11 -8.14
C LEU A 123 -4.45 -5.55 -7.29
N GLN A 124 -4.71 -6.14 -6.13
CA GLN A 124 -5.70 -5.63 -5.19
C GLN A 124 -5.31 -4.27 -4.60
N TYR A 125 -4.03 -4.07 -4.25
CA TYR A 125 -3.53 -2.76 -3.80
C TYR A 125 -3.65 -1.71 -4.89
N LEU A 126 -3.24 -2.03 -6.12
CA LEU A 126 -3.42 -1.15 -7.28
C LEU A 126 -4.89 -0.76 -7.46
N TYR A 127 -5.80 -1.73 -7.40
CA TYR A 127 -7.23 -1.47 -7.47
C TYR A 127 -7.71 -0.55 -6.34
N SER A 128 -7.29 -0.79 -5.10
CA SER A 128 -7.65 0.05 -3.93
C SER A 128 -7.12 1.48 -4.02
N MET A 129 -6.02 1.70 -4.76
CA MET A 129 -5.44 3.02 -5.08
C MET A 129 -6.11 3.70 -6.30
N GLY A 130 -7.14 3.09 -6.90
CA GLY A 130 -7.84 3.59 -8.09
C GLY A 130 -7.21 3.16 -9.43
N VAL A 131 -6.17 2.34 -9.42
CA VAL A 131 -5.55 1.78 -10.63
C VAL A 131 -6.26 0.48 -11.00
N ASN A 132 -7.32 0.61 -11.81
CA ASN A 132 -8.13 -0.54 -12.20
C ASN A 132 -7.43 -1.41 -13.26
N LEU A 133 -6.86 -2.53 -12.82
CA LEU A 133 -6.32 -3.59 -13.66
C LEU A 133 -7.13 -4.87 -13.44
N PRO A 134 -7.49 -5.62 -14.49
CA PRO A 134 -8.15 -6.91 -14.32
C PRO A 134 -7.29 -7.88 -13.50
N LEU A 135 -7.89 -8.59 -12.54
CA LEU A 135 -7.18 -9.62 -11.75
C LEU A 135 -6.64 -10.76 -12.64
N THR A 136 -7.26 -10.96 -13.81
CA THR A 136 -6.89 -11.95 -14.85
C THR A 136 -5.84 -11.43 -15.84
N THR A 137 -5.27 -10.24 -15.60
CA THR A 137 -4.25 -9.66 -16.47
C THR A 137 -3.06 -10.60 -16.64
N ARG A 138 -2.51 -10.70 -17.85
CA ARG A 138 -1.27 -11.44 -18.14
C ARG A 138 -0.06 -10.51 -18.31
N LEU A 139 -0.12 -9.31 -17.72
CA LEU A 139 1.07 -8.47 -17.60
C LEU A 139 2.19 -9.25 -16.89
N PRO A 140 3.44 -9.15 -17.33
CA PRO A 140 4.58 -9.70 -16.62
C PRO A 140 4.66 -9.22 -15.15
N ASP A 141 5.20 -10.04 -14.24
CA ASP A 141 5.27 -9.72 -12.81
C ASP A 141 6.12 -8.48 -12.51
N ASP A 142 7.19 -8.25 -13.28
CA ASP A 142 8.03 -7.05 -13.20
C ASP A 142 7.26 -5.79 -13.60
N ALA A 143 6.35 -5.88 -14.58
CA ALA A 143 5.50 -4.78 -14.99
C ALA A 143 4.46 -4.42 -13.91
N ILE A 144 3.87 -5.43 -13.25
CA ILE A 144 2.95 -5.21 -12.12
C ILE A 144 3.72 -4.62 -10.93
N GLU A 145 4.89 -5.16 -10.61
CA GLU A 145 5.76 -4.63 -9.56
C GLU A 145 6.13 -3.18 -9.81
N LYS A 146 6.51 -2.83 -11.05
CA LYS A 146 6.81 -1.44 -11.43
C LYS A 146 5.60 -0.53 -11.25
N LYS A 147 4.42 -0.95 -11.70
CA LYS A 147 3.17 -0.18 -11.52
C LYS A 147 2.83 -0.01 -10.04
N PHE A 148 2.98 -1.05 -9.22
CA PHE A 148 2.75 -1.00 -7.78
C PHE A 148 3.67 0.02 -7.09
N ARG A 149 4.98 -0.01 -7.38
CA ARG A 149 5.93 0.99 -6.86
C ARG A 149 5.58 2.41 -7.33
N SER A 150 5.29 2.58 -8.61
CA SER A 150 4.91 3.89 -9.15
C SER A 150 3.60 4.41 -8.54
N ALA A 151 2.66 3.54 -8.18
CA ALA A 151 1.42 3.91 -7.49
C ALA A 151 1.69 4.40 -6.06
N ILE A 152 2.57 3.70 -5.31
CA ILE A 152 3.04 4.17 -4.00
C ILE A 152 3.67 5.56 -4.11
N ASP A 153 4.57 5.77 -5.08
CA ASP A 153 5.22 7.06 -5.28
C ASP A 153 4.25 8.18 -5.63
N ALA A 154 3.29 7.88 -6.51
CA ALA A 154 2.28 8.84 -6.90
C ALA A 154 1.35 9.18 -5.72
N SER A 155 1.01 8.20 -4.88
CA SER A 155 0.20 8.42 -3.67
C SER A 155 0.90 9.31 -2.64
N GLN A 156 2.23 9.27 -2.60
CA GLN A 156 3.05 10.15 -1.77
C GLN A 156 3.37 11.48 -2.46
N THR A 157 3.01 11.66 -3.73
CA THR A 157 3.45 12.80 -4.56
C THR A 157 4.98 12.94 -4.56
N PHE A 158 5.69 11.81 -4.47
CA PHE A 158 7.12 11.74 -4.15
C PHE A 158 7.97 12.55 -5.13
N ALA A 159 7.76 12.34 -6.43
CA ALA A 159 8.56 12.97 -7.50
C ALA A 159 8.43 14.51 -7.51
N THR A 160 7.32 15.04 -7.01
CA THR A 160 7.10 16.49 -6.91
C THR A 160 7.71 17.07 -5.63
N LEU A 161 7.66 16.31 -4.54
CA LEU A 161 8.11 16.76 -3.23
C LEU A 161 9.62 16.60 -3.02
N ILE A 162 10.23 15.58 -3.60
CA ILE A 162 11.64 15.24 -3.41
C ILE A 162 12.32 15.20 -4.78
N ALA A 163 13.04 16.27 -5.10
CA ALA A 163 13.70 16.44 -6.39
C ALA A 163 15.01 15.66 -6.52
N LYS A 164 15.70 15.35 -5.41
CA LYS A 164 17.03 14.75 -5.40
C LYS A 164 17.10 13.53 -4.49
N LEU A 165 17.75 12.47 -4.98
CA LEU A 165 18.11 11.28 -4.22
C LEU A 165 19.64 11.21 -4.03
N PRO A 166 20.13 10.63 -2.91
CA PRO A 166 19.36 10.17 -1.76
C PRO A 166 18.72 11.34 -0.98
N PHE A 167 17.59 11.08 -0.34
CA PHE A 167 16.82 12.05 0.43
C PHE A 167 17.30 12.07 1.88
N ASP A 168 17.88 13.19 2.33
CA ASP A 168 18.39 13.35 3.69
C ASP A 168 17.45 14.23 4.55
N PRO A 169 16.66 13.64 5.47
CA PRO A 169 15.75 14.39 6.32
C PRO A 169 16.44 15.33 7.33
N SER A 170 17.73 15.13 7.63
CA SER A 170 18.44 15.96 8.63
C SER A 170 18.58 17.42 8.18
N THR A 171 18.56 17.65 6.86
CA THR A 171 18.64 18.97 6.23
C THR A 171 17.37 19.81 6.38
N LEU A 172 16.27 19.17 6.79
CA LEU A 172 14.96 19.82 6.92
C LEU A 172 14.75 20.40 8.33
N PRO A 173 13.99 21.51 8.45
CA PRO A 173 13.62 22.04 9.75
C PRO A 173 12.73 21.07 10.53
N LEU A 174 12.84 21.10 11.87
CA LEU A 174 11.99 20.30 12.74
C LEU A 174 10.53 20.79 12.70
N TRP A 175 9.61 19.85 12.68
CA TRP A 175 8.18 20.12 12.82
C TRP A 175 7.87 20.49 14.28
N SER A 176 7.17 21.59 14.46
CA SER A 176 6.66 22.05 15.74
C SER A 176 5.40 22.88 15.53
N GLN A 177 4.59 23.07 16.56
CA GLN A 177 3.46 24.00 16.51
C GLN A 177 3.89 25.46 16.26
N LYS A 178 5.17 25.79 16.50
CA LYS A 178 5.71 27.13 16.19
C LYS A 178 6.03 27.28 14.71
N THR A 179 6.48 26.20 14.07
CA THR A 179 6.86 26.21 12.65
C THR A 179 5.66 25.92 11.75
N SER A 180 4.73 25.07 12.17
CA SER A 180 3.47 24.80 11.47
C SER A 180 2.29 25.40 12.22
N LYS A 181 1.51 26.24 11.54
CA LYS A 181 0.24 26.79 12.06
C LYS A 181 -0.87 25.73 12.20
N ALA A 182 -0.61 24.47 11.83
CA ALA A 182 -1.57 23.38 11.79
C ALA A 182 -1.08 22.18 12.60
N THR A 183 -2.03 21.39 13.11
CA THR A 183 -1.73 20.08 13.71
C THR A 183 -1.15 19.12 12.67
N LEU A 184 -0.37 18.15 13.13
CA LEU A 184 0.22 17.15 12.24
C LEU A 184 -0.87 16.32 11.54
N LEU A 185 -1.93 15.95 12.25
CA LEU A 185 -3.09 15.25 11.68
C LEU A 185 -3.68 16.02 10.50
N LYS A 186 -3.84 17.35 10.62
CA LYS A 186 -4.41 18.19 9.56
C LYS A 186 -3.54 18.22 8.32
N THR A 187 -2.22 18.23 8.47
CA THR A 187 -1.28 18.30 7.33
C THR A 187 -1.06 16.93 6.69
N VAL A 188 -1.11 15.85 7.47
CA VAL A 188 -1.10 14.46 6.97
C VAL A 188 -2.40 14.10 6.25
N SER A 189 -3.53 14.67 6.66
CA SER A 189 -4.82 14.44 5.99
C SER A 189 -4.80 14.98 4.56
N ARG A 190 -4.61 14.07 3.60
CA ARG A 190 -4.76 14.33 2.17
C ARG A 190 -6.06 13.70 1.73
N GLY A 191 -6.94 14.46 1.08
CA GLY A 191 -8.17 13.92 0.49
C GLY A 191 -8.51 14.65 -0.81
N ASN A 192 -9.38 14.06 -1.61
CA ASN A 192 -9.84 14.64 -2.88
C ASN A 192 -11.34 15.00 -2.83
N PHE A 193 -11.84 15.57 -3.92
CA PHE A 193 -13.25 15.96 -4.00
C PHE A 193 -14.19 14.75 -4.03
N GLU A 194 -13.81 13.66 -4.69
CA GLU A 194 -14.61 12.44 -4.70
C GLU A 194 -14.87 11.92 -3.28
N GLU A 195 -13.83 11.89 -2.46
CA GLU A 195 -13.90 11.55 -1.04
C GLU A 195 -14.76 12.57 -0.26
N ALA A 196 -14.57 13.87 -0.51
CA ALA A 196 -15.39 14.90 0.13
C ALA A 196 -16.89 14.73 -0.19
N PHE A 197 -17.24 14.46 -1.45
CA PHE A 197 -18.62 14.21 -1.86
C PHE A 197 -19.17 12.90 -1.31
N ALA A 198 -18.36 11.84 -1.27
CA ALA A 198 -18.74 10.59 -0.63
C ALA A 198 -19.05 10.80 0.86
N ASN A 199 -18.22 11.58 1.57
CA ASN A 199 -18.45 11.97 2.96
C ASN A 199 -19.74 12.77 3.15
N ILE A 200 -20.01 13.76 2.28
CA ILE A 200 -21.24 14.55 2.34
C ILE A 200 -22.46 13.65 2.09
N ARG A 201 -22.38 12.74 1.12
CA ARG A 201 -23.47 11.81 0.81
C ARG A 201 -23.74 10.86 1.98
N ALA A 202 -22.71 10.25 2.54
CA ALA A 202 -22.81 9.36 3.70
C ALA A 202 -23.51 10.07 4.87
N ARG A 203 -23.10 11.30 5.20
CA ARG A 203 -23.74 12.11 6.25
C ARG A 203 -25.21 12.42 5.97
N ARG A 204 -25.57 12.72 4.72
CA ARG A 204 -26.97 12.93 4.32
C ARG A 204 -27.82 11.67 4.44
N GLU A 205 -27.20 10.51 4.25
CA GLU A 205 -27.82 9.19 4.44
C GLU A 205 -27.81 8.75 5.92
N GLY A 206 -27.33 9.58 6.85
CA GLY A 206 -27.23 9.25 8.29
C GLY A 206 -26.11 8.26 8.61
N LYS A 207 -25.17 8.01 7.70
CA LYS A 207 -24.01 7.16 7.93
C LYS A 207 -22.89 7.97 8.59
N GLU A 208 -22.35 7.46 9.70
CA GLU A 208 -21.21 8.08 10.39
C GLU A 208 -19.90 7.89 9.62
N ILE A 209 -19.75 6.74 8.94
CA ILE A 209 -18.52 6.34 8.28
C ILE A 209 -18.80 6.08 6.80
N THR A 210 -18.07 6.78 5.94
CA THR A 210 -18.20 6.68 4.47
C THR A 210 -17.55 5.41 3.91
N TRP A 211 -16.42 5.02 4.47
CA TRP A 211 -15.68 3.82 4.11
C TRP A 211 -15.59 2.93 5.33
N PRO A 212 -16.28 1.79 5.35
CA PRO A 212 -16.14 0.84 6.44
C PRO A 212 -14.68 0.44 6.61
N LEU A 213 -14.25 0.31 7.86
CA LEU A 213 -12.90 -0.14 8.18
C LEU A 213 -12.66 -1.52 7.56
N PHE A 214 -11.46 -1.73 7.05
CA PHE A 214 -10.99 -3.02 6.51
C PHE A 214 -11.59 -3.42 5.15
N GLU A 215 -12.33 -2.54 4.47
CA GLU A 215 -12.84 -2.79 3.11
C GLU A 215 -11.87 -2.32 2.01
N ASN A 216 -11.20 -1.19 2.22
CA ASN A 216 -10.25 -0.63 1.27
C ASN A 216 -8.89 -0.45 1.94
N THR A 217 -7.99 -1.39 1.64
CA THR A 217 -6.66 -1.46 2.23
C THR A 217 -5.85 -0.16 2.11
N PHE A 218 -6.00 0.59 1.01
CA PHE A 218 -5.30 1.85 0.84
C PHE A 218 -5.90 2.97 1.69
N MET A 219 -7.22 3.01 1.84
CA MET A 219 -7.89 3.93 2.77
C MET A 219 -7.54 3.61 4.22
N ASP A 220 -7.50 2.32 4.59
CA ASP A 220 -7.10 1.89 5.93
C ASP A 220 -5.65 2.31 6.23
N ALA A 221 -4.71 2.07 5.30
CA ALA A 221 -3.32 2.49 5.45
C ALA A 221 -3.18 4.01 5.61
N ARG A 222 -3.99 4.81 4.91
CA ARG A 222 -4.06 6.28 5.08
C ARG A 222 -4.56 6.66 6.48
N GLN A 223 -5.63 6.03 6.93
CA GLN A 223 -6.18 6.25 8.27
C GLN A 223 -5.19 5.87 9.36
N THR A 224 -4.42 4.78 9.19
CA THR A 224 -3.35 4.41 10.10
C THR A 224 -2.27 5.50 10.17
N ILE A 225 -1.80 6.04 9.04
CA ILE A 225 -0.83 7.14 9.04
C ILE A 225 -1.42 8.41 9.69
N MET A 226 -2.72 8.69 9.50
CA MET A 226 -3.42 9.76 10.19
C MET A 226 -3.51 9.52 11.71
N GLY A 227 -3.78 8.29 12.14
CA GLY A 227 -3.79 7.90 13.55
C GLY A 227 -2.42 8.06 14.20
N LEU A 228 -1.34 7.71 13.49
CA LEU A 228 0.03 7.99 13.93
C LEU A 228 0.28 9.50 14.13
N ALA A 229 -0.21 10.33 13.20
CA ALA A 229 -0.08 11.78 13.27
C ALA A 229 -0.84 12.38 14.46
N ASP A 230 -2.09 11.93 14.68
CA ASP A 230 -2.90 12.31 15.84
C ASP A 230 -2.26 11.87 17.16
N GLY A 231 -1.66 10.67 17.19
CA GLY A 231 -0.87 10.19 18.31
C GLY A 231 0.26 11.14 18.66
N ILE A 232 1.02 11.62 17.67
CA ILE A 232 2.11 12.59 17.88
C ILE A 232 1.58 13.93 18.40
N ASP A 233 0.49 14.45 17.83
CA ASP A 233 -0.14 15.67 18.31
C ASP A 233 -0.53 15.56 19.81
N LYS A 234 -0.84 14.34 20.26
CA LYS A 234 -1.13 13.98 21.68
C LYS A 234 0.10 13.59 22.50
N GLY A 235 1.31 13.66 21.93
CA GLY A 235 2.56 13.33 22.61
C GLY A 235 2.96 11.84 22.59
N VAL A 236 2.21 10.99 21.89
CA VAL A 236 2.51 9.56 21.72
C VAL A 236 3.36 9.35 20.46
N LYS A 237 4.57 8.82 20.62
CA LYS A 237 5.54 8.64 19.52
C LYS A 237 5.75 7.19 19.10
N THR A 238 5.09 6.25 19.75
CA THR A 238 5.25 4.83 19.54
C THR A 238 3.90 4.20 19.25
N ALA A 239 3.88 3.28 18.30
CA ALA A 239 2.67 2.60 17.88
C ALA A 239 2.92 1.10 17.71
N LEU A 240 1.89 0.33 18.06
CA LEU A 240 1.78 -1.09 17.80
C LEU A 240 0.62 -1.29 16.84
N ILE A 241 0.94 -1.61 15.58
CA ILE A 241 -0.04 -1.86 14.53
C ILE A 241 -0.19 -3.37 14.42
N GLN A 242 -1.30 -3.93 14.87
CA GLN A 242 -1.50 -5.38 14.98
C GLN A 242 -2.80 -5.82 14.32
N ASP A 243 -2.87 -7.07 13.85
CA ASP A 243 -4.11 -7.63 13.35
C ASP A 243 -5.02 -8.09 14.50
N LYS A 244 -6.29 -8.35 14.18
CA LYS A 244 -7.29 -8.77 15.19
C LYS A 244 -6.90 -10.08 15.88
N ASP A 245 -6.21 -10.96 15.17
CA ASP A 245 -5.77 -12.26 15.67
C ASP A 245 -4.39 -12.21 16.34
N ILE A 246 -3.74 -11.03 16.39
CA ILE A 246 -2.40 -10.83 16.97
C ILE A 246 -1.36 -11.78 16.34
N LYS A 247 -1.52 -12.09 15.05
CA LYS A 247 -0.60 -12.91 14.26
C LYS A 247 0.53 -12.08 13.65
N TYR A 248 0.28 -10.81 13.40
CA TYR A 248 1.22 -9.89 12.76
C TYR A 248 1.17 -8.55 13.46
N ALA A 249 2.35 -8.02 13.77
CA ALA A 249 2.47 -6.69 14.33
C ALA A 249 3.60 -5.89 13.69
N ILE A 250 3.41 -4.59 13.60
CA ILE A 250 4.44 -3.61 13.26
C ILE A 250 4.65 -2.73 14.48
N CYS A 251 5.85 -2.80 15.04
CA CYS A 251 6.30 -1.90 16.09
C CYS A 251 6.96 -0.70 15.43
N LEU A 252 6.41 0.49 15.68
CA LEU A 252 6.83 1.71 15.02
C LEU A 252 7.13 2.78 16.06
N ARG A 253 8.32 3.40 15.99
CA ARG A 253 8.66 4.61 16.73
C ARG A 253 8.90 5.76 15.78
N ILE A 254 8.22 6.87 16.00
CA ILE A 254 8.44 8.12 15.29
C ILE A 254 9.51 8.88 16.07
N VAL A 255 10.71 8.95 15.47
CA VAL A 255 11.89 9.55 16.11
C VAL A 255 11.73 11.06 16.14
N GLU A 256 11.42 11.63 14.98
CA GLU A 256 11.25 13.04 14.77
C GLU A 256 10.33 13.29 13.57
N VAL A 257 9.77 14.48 13.52
CA VAL A 257 8.98 14.94 12.38
C VAL A 257 9.68 16.18 11.83
N ARG A 258 9.87 16.19 10.52
CA ARG A 258 10.57 17.24 9.77
C ARG A 258 9.59 17.90 8.80
N MET A 259 9.83 19.15 8.45
CA MET A 259 9.00 19.91 7.52
C MET A 259 9.69 19.95 6.15
N LEU A 260 9.13 19.25 5.18
CA LEU A 260 9.64 19.25 3.80
C LEU A 260 9.26 20.53 3.07
N ASN A 261 8.03 21.01 3.32
CA ASN A 261 7.53 22.33 2.99
C ASN A 261 6.43 22.69 4.02
N GLU A 262 5.86 23.90 3.93
CA GLU A 262 4.87 24.41 4.89
C GLU A 262 3.67 23.45 5.15
N GLU A 263 3.35 22.59 4.19
CA GLU A 263 2.18 21.71 4.24
C GLU A 263 2.51 20.22 4.29
N THR A 264 3.78 19.84 4.28
CA THR A 264 4.19 18.44 4.08
C THR A 264 5.15 18.00 5.17
N PRO A 265 4.66 17.27 6.18
CA PRO A 265 5.52 16.65 7.17
C PRO A 265 6.21 15.41 6.60
N VAL A 266 7.38 15.10 7.16
CA VAL A 266 8.12 13.86 6.98
C VAL A 266 8.30 13.26 8.36
N MET A 267 7.71 12.10 8.62
CA MET A 267 7.88 11.39 9.89
C MET A 267 9.04 10.42 9.76
N VAL A 268 10.16 10.67 10.43
CA VAL A 268 11.31 9.74 10.46
C VAL A 268 11.01 8.65 11.46
N VAL A 269 11.07 7.38 11.03
CA VAL A 269 10.59 6.25 11.83
C VAL A 269 11.62 5.14 11.94
N LEU A 270 11.62 4.50 13.11
CA LEU A 270 12.16 3.16 13.30
C LEU A 270 11.00 2.18 13.27
N CYS A 271 11.14 1.11 12.52
CA CYS A 271 10.09 0.11 12.37
C CYS A 271 10.66 -1.30 12.46
N HIS A 272 9.92 -2.18 13.11
CA HIS A 272 10.22 -3.60 13.16
C HIS A 272 8.93 -4.38 12.90
N ARG A 273 9.03 -5.50 12.21
CA ARG A 273 7.89 -6.37 11.92
C ARG A 273 8.05 -7.61 12.76
N GLU A 274 7.03 -7.84 13.58
CA GLU A 274 6.84 -9.07 14.31
C GLU A 274 5.86 -9.96 13.56
N THR A 275 6.12 -11.26 13.67
CA THR A 275 5.14 -12.26 13.27
C THR A 275 4.98 -13.22 14.42
N ARG A 276 3.82 -13.86 14.51
CA ARG A 276 3.55 -14.95 15.46
C ARG A 276 4.64 -16.02 15.42
N ASP A 277 5.23 -16.23 14.24
CA ASP A 277 6.28 -17.21 13.99
C ASP A 277 7.62 -16.85 14.64
N ALA A 278 7.84 -15.57 14.92
CA ALA A 278 9.14 -14.98 15.16
C ALA A 278 9.09 -13.87 16.24
N PRO A 279 8.46 -14.08 17.41
CA PRO A 279 8.32 -13.01 18.40
C PRO A 279 9.70 -12.64 18.96
N ALA A 280 10.17 -11.41 18.70
CA ALA A 280 11.40 -10.93 19.31
C ALA A 280 11.14 -10.50 20.76
N LEU A 281 11.88 -11.09 21.70
CA LEU A 281 11.80 -10.75 23.13
C LEU A 281 12.10 -9.27 23.37
N GLU A 282 13.01 -8.70 22.57
CA GLU A 282 13.38 -7.29 22.56
C GLU A 282 12.17 -6.40 22.26
N THR A 283 11.31 -6.82 21.35
CA THR A 283 10.11 -6.09 20.96
C THR A 283 9.03 -6.14 22.03
N ILE A 284 8.88 -7.28 22.70
CA ILE A 284 7.98 -7.41 23.87
C ILE A 284 8.41 -6.46 24.98
N ARG A 285 9.72 -6.44 25.30
CA ARG A 285 10.28 -5.51 26.29
C ARG A 285 10.07 -4.05 25.88
N TRP A 286 10.37 -3.73 24.63
CA TRP A 286 10.14 -2.40 24.06
C TRP A 286 8.67 -1.97 24.20
N ALA A 287 7.71 -2.89 23.99
CA ALA A 287 6.30 -2.60 24.10
C ALA A 287 5.81 -2.39 25.53
N GLN A 288 6.45 -3.02 26.53
CA GLN A 288 6.10 -2.89 27.94
C GLN A 288 6.59 -1.57 28.57
N GLU A 289 7.69 -1.01 28.05
CA GLU A 289 8.36 0.16 28.63
C GLU A 289 7.73 1.51 28.24
N ILE A 290 6.80 1.55 27.27
CA ILE A 290 6.41 2.79 26.59
C ILE A 290 4.89 2.92 26.47
N SER A 291 4.36 4.14 26.56
CA SER A 291 2.98 4.45 26.16
C SER A 291 2.79 4.22 24.66
N LEU A 292 1.89 3.32 24.27
CA LEU A 292 1.71 2.88 22.88
C LEU A 292 0.35 3.27 22.32
N LEU A 293 0.36 3.83 21.11
CA LEU A 293 -0.84 3.87 20.27
C LEU A 293 -1.08 2.47 19.70
N LYS A 294 -2.18 1.82 20.10
CA LYS A 294 -2.59 0.52 19.53
C LYS A 294 -3.47 0.76 18.31
N VAL A 295 -3.04 0.30 17.15
CA VAL A 295 -3.79 0.36 15.89
C VAL A 295 -4.15 -1.06 15.48
N THR A 296 -5.42 -1.31 15.20
CA THR A 296 -5.86 -2.58 14.62
C THR A 296 -5.84 -2.46 13.10
N ALA A 297 -5.10 -3.34 12.41
CA ALA A 297 -4.90 -3.28 10.97
C ALA A 297 -4.96 -4.67 10.33
N THR A 298 -5.51 -4.79 9.12
CA THR A 298 -5.51 -6.07 8.41
C THR A 298 -4.09 -6.51 8.02
N PRO A 299 -3.83 -7.82 7.81
CA PRO A 299 -2.55 -8.27 7.27
C PRO A 299 -2.19 -7.61 5.93
N GLU A 300 -3.17 -7.39 5.07
CA GLU A 300 -3.03 -6.70 3.78
C GLU A 300 -2.59 -5.23 3.97
N GLU A 301 -3.21 -4.52 4.92
CA GLU A 301 -2.85 -3.15 5.27
C GLU A 301 -1.43 -3.06 5.82
N GLN A 302 -1.07 -3.96 6.74
CA GLN A 302 0.29 -4.04 7.29
C GLN A 302 1.33 -4.29 6.20
N LYS A 303 1.07 -5.22 5.27
CA LYS A 303 1.96 -5.48 4.13
C LYS A 303 2.12 -4.24 3.24
N LEU A 304 1.03 -3.52 2.97
CA LEU A 304 1.09 -2.28 2.19
C LEU A 304 1.92 -1.21 2.92
N LEU A 305 1.70 -0.98 4.21
CA LEU A 305 2.48 -0.03 5.02
C LEU A 305 3.97 -0.37 5.03
N LEU A 306 4.32 -1.66 5.20
CA LEU A 306 5.71 -2.10 5.14
C LEU A 306 6.31 -1.94 3.74
N ALA A 307 5.54 -2.10 2.66
CA ALA A 307 6.01 -1.82 1.31
C ALA A 307 6.36 -0.33 1.15
N VAL A 308 5.51 0.57 1.66
CA VAL A 308 5.77 2.01 1.68
C VAL A 308 7.04 2.33 2.48
N LEU A 309 7.17 1.78 3.70
CA LEU A 309 8.34 1.96 4.55
C LEU A 309 9.62 1.43 3.89
N ASN A 310 9.58 0.27 3.25
CA ASN A 310 10.73 -0.30 2.55
C ASN A 310 11.17 0.53 1.36
N MET A 311 10.22 1.06 0.58
CA MET A 311 10.52 1.95 -0.53
C MET A 311 11.19 3.24 -0.04
N ASN A 312 10.70 3.82 1.05
CA ASN A 312 11.26 5.02 1.64
C ASN A 312 12.62 4.78 2.31
N ALA A 313 12.82 3.65 2.98
CA ALA A 313 14.11 3.30 3.59
C ALA A 313 15.26 3.27 2.56
N ARG A 314 15.00 2.75 1.36
CA ARG A 314 15.98 2.70 0.26
C ARG A 314 16.38 4.07 -0.30
N ARG A 315 15.63 5.12 0.03
CA ARG A 315 15.86 6.49 -0.44
C ARG A 315 16.72 7.29 0.52
N LEU A 316 16.91 6.80 1.75
CA LEU A 316 17.77 7.44 2.74
C LEU A 316 19.25 7.22 2.39
N PRO A 317 20.13 8.20 2.66
CA PRO A 317 21.57 8.01 2.56
C PRO A 317 22.03 6.81 3.42
N PRO A 318 23.03 6.03 2.97
CA PRO A 318 23.60 4.97 3.79
C PRO A 318 24.11 5.47 5.15
N ALA A 319 24.72 6.66 5.17
CA ALA A 319 25.24 7.34 6.36
C ALA A 319 24.17 7.98 7.27
N TYR A 320 22.92 8.10 6.79
CA TYR A 320 21.85 8.65 7.61
C TYR A 320 21.52 7.69 8.75
N SER A 321 21.60 8.21 9.97
CA SER A 321 21.35 7.48 11.21
C SER A 321 20.58 8.37 12.18
N VAL A 322 19.89 7.74 13.12
CA VAL A 322 19.06 8.42 14.11
C VAL A 322 19.40 7.90 15.50
N LYS A 323 19.07 8.69 16.52
CA LYS A 323 19.20 8.27 17.91
C LYS A 323 18.24 7.11 18.20
N ARG A 324 18.81 5.93 18.45
CA ARG A 324 18.13 4.75 18.99
C ARG A 324 18.10 4.82 20.52
N ASN A 325 17.19 4.09 21.15
CA ASN A 325 17.15 3.96 22.60
C ASN A 325 18.41 3.27 23.16
N SER A 326 18.81 3.66 24.38
CA SER A 326 20.06 3.15 25.00
C SER A 326 19.97 1.70 25.45
N SER A 327 18.75 1.15 25.61
CA SER A 327 18.52 -0.24 26.03
C SER A 327 18.85 -1.26 24.94
N GLY A 328 19.13 -0.83 23.71
CA GLY A 328 19.52 -1.71 22.61
C GLY A 328 18.34 -2.45 21.96
N SER A 329 17.12 -2.34 22.49
CA SER A 329 15.94 -3.02 21.93
C SER A 329 15.59 -2.55 20.52
N GLU A 330 16.02 -1.36 20.11
CA GLU A 330 15.84 -0.88 18.73
C GLU A 330 16.99 -1.24 17.80
N ALA A 331 18.00 -2.02 18.20
CA ALA A 331 19.15 -2.32 17.34
C ALA A 331 18.73 -2.95 15.99
N THR A 332 17.69 -3.78 16.00
CA THR A 332 17.14 -4.50 14.85
C THR A 332 16.07 -3.73 14.06
N PHE A 333 15.68 -2.53 14.52
CA PHE A 333 14.62 -1.77 13.86
C PHE A 333 15.15 -1.13 12.56
N ALA A 334 14.43 -1.31 11.46
CA ALA A 334 14.74 -0.66 10.19
C ALA A 334 14.43 0.84 10.26
N LEU A 335 15.36 1.65 9.74
CA LEU A 335 15.19 3.10 9.64
C LEU A 335 14.51 3.45 8.32
N SER A 336 13.42 4.21 8.39
CA SER A 336 12.67 4.69 7.25
C SER A 336 12.06 6.07 7.52
N PHE A 337 11.21 6.54 6.61
CA PHE A 337 10.36 7.70 6.82
C PHE A 337 8.98 7.49 6.18
N LEU A 338 7.98 8.18 6.71
CA LEU A 338 6.63 8.23 6.17
C LEU A 338 6.35 9.63 5.62
N LEU A 339 5.78 9.65 4.42
CA LEU A 339 5.12 10.81 3.84
C LEU A 339 3.60 10.60 3.94
N PRO A 340 2.80 11.69 3.96
CA PRO A 340 1.35 11.58 3.83
C PRO A 340 0.97 10.77 2.59
N LEU A 341 0.08 9.80 2.76
CA LEU A 341 -0.53 9.08 1.65
C LEU A 341 -1.81 9.80 1.23
N GLY A 342 -1.91 10.11 -0.06
CA GLY A 342 -3.07 10.75 -0.66
C GLY A 342 -3.57 10.02 -1.89
N PRO A 343 -4.78 10.37 -2.36
CA PRO A 343 -5.31 9.84 -3.61
C PRO A 343 -4.36 10.14 -4.76
N ILE A 344 -4.18 9.17 -5.66
CA ILE A 344 -3.33 9.33 -6.84
C ILE A 344 -4.01 10.28 -7.81
N ASN A 345 -3.30 11.31 -8.26
CA ASN A 345 -3.86 12.27 -9.21
C ASN A 345 -4.21 11.59 -10.55
N GLN A 346 -5.18 12.16 -11.28
CA GLN A 346 -5.70 11.57 -12.51
C GLN A 346 -4.63 11.37 -13.61
N LYS A 347 -3.61 12.24 -13.65
CA LYS A 347 -2.49 12.13 -14.60
C LYS A 347 -1.69 10.86 -14.35
N ASP A 348 -1.39 10.58 -13.09
CA ASP A 348 -0.63 9.39 -12.71
C ASP A 348 -1.49 8.13 -12.76
N ILE A 349 -2.79 8.20 -12.40
CA ILE A 349 -3.75 7.12 -12.70
C ILE A 349 -3.71 6.79 -14.20
N GLY A 350 -3.83 7.79 -15.07
CA GLY A 350 -3.76 7.61 -16.51
C GLY A 350 -2.48 6.89 -16.96
N LYS A 351 -1.30 7.27 -16.45
CA LYS A 351 -0.03 6.58 -16.75
C LYS A 351 0.01 5.16 -16.19
N LEU A 352 -0.53 4.94 -14.99
CA LEU A 352 -0.53 3.65 -14.30
C LEU A 352 -1.53 2.67 -14.94
N THR A 353 -2.66 3.16 -15.45
CA THR A 353 -3.64 2.38 -16.20
C THR A 353 -3.25 2.24 -17.68
N HIS A 354 -2.41 3.14 -18.21
CA HIS A 354 -1.96 3.04 -19.59
C HIS A 354 -1.25 1.71 -19.80
N HIS A 355 -1.76 0.92 -20.75
CA HIS A 355 -1.13 -0.30 -21.21
C HIS A 355 -0.15 0.08 -22.32
N THR A 356 1.15 -0.13 -22.11
CA THR A 356 2.17 0.07 -23.17
C THR A 356 2.15 -1.06 -24.20
N GLY A 357 1.07 -1.83 -24.25
CA GLY A 357 0.95 -3.05 -25.01
C GLY A 357 -0.44 -3.65 -24.86
N CYS A 358 -0.59 -4.88 -25.33
CA CYS A 358 -1.85 -5.60 -25.41
C CYS A 358 -2.41 -5.75 -24.00
N VAL A 359 -3.67 -5.38 -23.81
CA VAL A 359 -4.36 -5.50 -22.51
C VAL A 359 -4.30 -6.93 -21.95
N VAL A 360 -4.13 -7.93 -22.82
CA VAL A 360 -3.93 -9.33 -22.43
C VAL A 360 -2.54 -9.54 -21.82
N CYS A 361 -1.50 -9.37 -22.63
CA CYS A 361 -0.18 -9.96 -22.40
C CYS A 361 0.94 -8.92 -22.26
N GLY A 362 0.60 -7.63 -22.32
CA GLY A 362 1.56 -6.53 -22.25
C GLY A 362 2.49 -6.40 -23.46
N LYS A 363 2.45 -7.34 -24.43
CA LYS A 363 3.28 -7.26 -25.65
C LYS A 363 2.91 -6.05 -26.48
N LYS A 364 3.89 -5.49 -27.21
CA LYS A 364 3.68 -4.35 -28.12
C LYS A 364 2.46 -4.59 -29.02
N THR A 365 1.61 -3.59 -29.10
CA THR A 365 0.36 -3.65 -29.87
C THR A 365 0.66 -3.43 -31.35
N VAL A 366 -0.08 -4.14 -32.19
CA VAL A 366 0.01 -4.01 -33.66
C VAL A 366 -1.33 -3.58 -34.26
N SER A 367 -2.41 -3.65 -33.49
CA SER A 367 -3.75 -3.30 -33.96
C SER A 367 -4.62 -2.76 -32.82
N LYS A 368 -5.56 -1.87 -33.17
CA LYS A 368 -6.64 -1.44 -32.29
C LYS A 368 -7.92 -2.22 -32.64
N CYS A 369 -8.88 -2.26 -31.72
CA CYS A 369 -10.20 -2.79 -32.02
C CYS A 369 -10.85 -1.96 -33.12
N SER A 370 -11.07 -2.53 -34.31
CA SER A 370 -11.59 -1.79 -35.47
C SER A 370 -12.98 -1.18 -35.25
N ARG A 371 -13.74 -1.65 -34.26
CA ARG A 371 -15.09 -1.15 -33.98
C ARG A 371 -15.09 0.03 -33.02
N CYS A 372 -14.41 -0.11 -31.89
CA CYS A 372 -14.47 0.88 -30.83
C CYS A 372 -13.20 1.70 -30.68
N LEU A 373 -12.09 1.34 -31.34
CA LEU A 373 -10.77 1.99 -31.27
C LEU A 373 -10.16 2.19 -29.86
N SER A 374 -10.86 1.78 -28.80
CA SER A 374 -10.48 2.03 -27.40
C SER A 374 -9.57 0.95 -26.81
N MET A 375 -9.44 -0.20 -27.47
CA MET A 375 -8.60 -1.31 -27.01
C MET A 375 -7.51 -1.63 -28.01
N GLU A 376 -6.33 -2.00 -27.50
CA GLU A 376 -5.17 -2.39 -28.30
C GLU A 376 -4.82 -3.88 -28.12
N TYR A 377 -4.43 -4.53 -29.23
CA TYR A 377 -4.11 -5.97 -29.29
C TYR A 377 -2.75 -6.24 -29.95
N CYS A 378 -2.09 -7.34 -29.55
CA CYS A 378 -0.78 -7.75 -30.07
C CYS A 378 -0.81 -8.64 -31.34
N GLY A 379 -1.97 -8.88 -31.97
CA GLY A 379 -2.03 -9.60 -33.27
C GLY A 379 -3.24 -10.51 -33.47
N VAL A 380 -3.22 -11.30 -34.55
CA VAL A 380 -4.36 -12.06 -35.13
C VAL A 380 -4.86 -13.22 -34.25
N GLY A 381 -4.10 -13.66 -33.26
CA GLY A 381 -4.53 -14.68 -32.29
C GLY A 381 -5.23 -14.07 -31.08
N LYS A 382 -6.46 -13.56 -31.24
CA LYS A 382 -7.25 -13.04 -30.12
C LYS A 382 -7.73 -14.19 -29.21
N PRO A 383 -7.46 -14.16 -27.89
CA PRO A 383 -8.12 -15.07 -26.98
C PRO A 383 -9.63 -14.74 -26.93
N LEU A 384 -10.48 -15.69 -27.32
CA LEU A 384 -11.96 -15.60 -27.24
C LEU A 384 -12.46 -15.10 -25.88
N VAL A 385 -11.70 -15.41 -24.81
CA VAL A 385 -11.99 -15.03 -23.43
C VAL A 385 -12.13 -13.51 -23.27
N GLN A 386 -11.26 -12.72 -23.90
CA GLN A 386 -11.28 -11.27 -23.71
C GLN A 386 -12.26 -10.52 -24.60
N ILE A 387 -12.73 -11.14 -25.68
CA ILE A 387 -13.89 -10.61 -26.40
C ILE A 387 -15.07 -10.53 -25.44
N LYS A 388 -15.23 -11.49 -24.51
CA LYS A 388 -16.34 -11.43 -23.54
C LYS A 388 -16.27 -10.23 -22.60
N GLU A 389 -15.09 -9.92 -22.04
CA GLU A 389 -14.90 -8.77 -21.13
C GLU A 389 -14.99 -7.42 -21.87
N HIS A 390 -14.45 -7.35 -23.10
CA HIS A 390 -14.46 -6.12 -23.89
C HIS A 390 -15.82 -5.86 -24.58
N LYS A 391 -16.55 -6.91 -24.97
CA LYS A 391 -17.76 -6.81 -25.79
C LYS A 391 -18.81 -5.85 -25.24
N PRO A 392 -19.10 -5.78 -23.93
CA PRO A 392 -20.01 -4.76 -23.38
C PRO A 392 -19.60 -3.34 -23.77
N THR A 393 -18.34 -2.95 -23.51
CA THR A 393 -17.80 -1.63 -23.86
C THR A 393 -17.70 -1.42 -25.37
N CYS A 394 -17.33 -2.46 -26.13
CA CYS A 394 -17.29 -2.40 -27.59
C CYS A 394 -18.67 -2.13 -28.18
N ASN A 395 -19.70 -2.77 -27.63
CA ASN A 395 -21.08 -2.64 -28.05
C ASN A 395 -21.67 -1.30 -27.65
N SER A 396 -21.33 -0.76 -26.48
CA SER A 396 -21.79 0.57 -26.06
C SER A 396 -21.19 1.70 -26.91
N LEU A 397 -20.02 1.47 -27.50
CA LEU A 397 -19.36 2.39 -28.42
C LEU A 397 -19.69 2.12 -29.89
N ARG A 398 -20.45 1.05 -30.17
CA ARG A 398 -20.76 0.65 -31.54
C ARG A 398 -21.64 1.70 -32.21
N GLY A 399 -21.23 2.14 -33.40
CA GLY A 399 -21.94 3.18 -34.15
C GLY A 399 -21.62 4.61 -33.71
N GLY A 400 -20.74 4.78 -32.71
CA GLY A 400 -20.21 6.08 -32.36
C GLY A 400 -19.21 6.58 -33.41
N GLU A 401 -19.17 7.90 -33.58
CA GLU A 401 -18.19 8.59 -34.42
C GLU A 401 -17.05 9.13 -33.54
N TRP A 402 -15.81 8.92 -33.98
CA TRP A 402 -14.64 9.49 -33.33
C TRP A 402 -14.39 10.88 -33.90
N VAL A 403 -14.68 11.90 -33.12
CA VAL A 403 -14.50 13.30 -33.52
C VAL A 403 -13.20 13.87 -32.95
N GLN A 404 -12.50 14.66 -33.74
CA GLN A 404 -11.42 15.50 -33.22
C GLN A 404 -12.05 16.67 -32.48
N PHE A 405 -11.74 16.79 -31.19
CA PHE A 405 -12.28 17.84 -30.33
C PHE A 405 -11.15 18.76 -29.86
N THR A 406 -11.33 20.06 -30.05
CA THR A 406 -10.40 21.07 -29.53
C THR A 406 -10.96 21.62 -28.23
N PHE A 407 -10.28 21.35 -27.12
CA PHE A 407 -10.64 21.97 -25.84
C PHE A 407 -10.28 23.45 -25.89
N SER A 408 -11.30 24.30 -25.81
CA SER A 408 -11.11 25.73 -25.54
C SER A 408 -11.32 25.98 -24.06
N VAL A 409 -10.35 26.63 -23.43
CA VAL A 409 -10.46 27.16 -22.06
C VAL A 409 -11.35 28.41 -22.01
N GLN A 410 -11.68 28.99 -23.17
CA GLN A 410 -12.61 30.11 -23.33
C GLN A 410 -13.74 29.72 -24.30
N PRO A 411 -14.83 29.10 -23.82
CA PRO A 411 -15.98 28.81 -24.67
C PRO A 411 -16.58 30.12 -25.23
N PRO A 412 -17.24 30.10 -26.40
CA PRO A 412 -17.81 31.29 -27.03
C PRO A 412 -18.68 32.14 -26.08
N GLU A 413 -19.43 31.49 -25.21
CA GLU A 413 -20.29 32.12 -24.21
C GLU A 413 -19.51 32.98 -23.22
N MET A 414 -18.35 32.50 -22.76
CA MET A 414 -17.46 33.28 -21.89
C MET A 414 -16.88 34.49 -22.62
N ARG A 415 -16.45 34.33 -23.88
CA ARG A 415 -15.94 35.46 -24.69
C ARG A 415 -17.01 36.51 -24.94
N LEU A 416 -18.24 36.10 -25.21
CA LEU A 416 -19.37 36.99 -25.41
C LEU A 416 -19.76 37.74 -24.13
N ALA A 417 -19.73 37.07 -22.98
CA ALA A 417 -20.01 37.69 -21.70
C ALA A 417 -18.92 38.69 -21.29
N ALA A 418 -17.65 38.33 -21.48
CA ALA A 418 -16.53 39.24 -21.28
C ALA A 418 -16.65 40.50 -22.16
N ALA A 419 -17.04 40.33 -23.42
CA ALA A 419 -17.30 41.47 -24.33
C ALA A 419 -18.45 42.38 -23.87
N ARG A 420 -19.38 41.87 -23.04
CA ARG A 420 -20.45 42.66 -22.39
C ARG A 420 -20.04 43.25 -21.04
N GLY A 421 -18.81 43.02 -20.58
CA GLY A 421 -18.38 43.39 -19.22
C GLY A 421 -18.99 42.51 -18.12
N GLU A 422 -19.57 41.37 -18.48
CA GLU A 422 -20.09 40.39 -17.50
C GLU A 422 -18.93 39.56 -16.95
N LYS A 423 -18.86 39.45 -15.63
CA LYS A 423 -17.88 38.59 -14.95
C LYS A 423 -18.40 37.16 -14.93
N ILE A 424 -17.91 36.32 -15.85
CA ILE A 424 -18.10 34.87 -15.77
C ILE A 424 -16.82 34.25 -15.19
N SER A 425 -17.01 33.36 -14.23
CA SER A 425 -15.92 32.55 -13.69
C SER A 425 -16.17 31.09 -14.03
N MET A 426 -15.15 30.42 -14.56
CA MET A 426 -15.14 28.97 -14.71
C MET A 426 -14.30 28.39 -13.58
N VAL A 427 -14.85 27.37 -12.93
CA VAL A 427 -14.09 26.61 -11.95
C VAL A 427 -13.87 25.21 -12.49
N THR A 428 -12.63 24.90 -12.81
CA THR A 428 -12.26 23.55 -13.25
C THR A 428 -11.94 22.70 -12.03
N TRP A 429 -12.66 21.59 -11.86
CA TRP A 429 -12.40 20.64 -10.79
C TRP A 429 -11.77 19.36 -11.34
N ASN A 430 -10.63 18.98 -10.78
CA ASN A 430 -10.12 17.63 -10.92
C ASN A 430 -10.54 16.85 -9.67
N ASN A 431 -11.44 15.87 -9.85
CA ASN A 431 -12.00 15.07 -8.76
C ASN A 431 -10.95 14.35 -7.92
N MET A 432 -9.76 14.11 -8.49
CA MET A 432 -8.62 13.45 -7.84
C MET A 432 -7.57 14.42 -7.31
N SER A 433 -7.70 15.73 -7.57
CA SER A 433 -6.82 16.72 -6.96
C SER A 433 -7.14 16.88 -5.48
N ARG A 434 -6.12 17.23 -4.70
CA ARG A 434 -6.28 17.54 -3.29
C ARG A 434 -7.32 18.65 -3.14
N ALA A 435 -8.28 18.48 -2.23
CA ALA A 435 -9.32 19.47 -1.93
C ALA A 435 -8.74 20.67 -1.14
N THR A 436 -7.74 21.34 -1.69
CA THR A 436 -7.21 22.61 -1.19
C THR A 436 -7.71 23.74 -2.08
N ARG A 437 -7.92 24.92 -1.48
CA ARG A 437 -8.34 26.14 -2.22
C ARG A 437 -7.37 26.46 -3.36
N ASP A 438 -6.08 26.22 -3.16
CA ASP A 438 -5.03 26.51 -4.16
C ASP A 438 -5.11 25.66 -5.43
N ASN A 439 -5.84 24.54 -5.40
CA ASN A 439 -6.06 23.69 -6.58
C ASN A 439 -7.34 24.06 -7.36
N MET A 440 -8.18 24.95 -6.82
CA MET A 440 -9.26 25.55 -7.59
C MET A 440 -8.67 26.72 -8.38
N LYS A 441 -8.36 26.46 -9.65
CA LYS A 441 -8.10 27.54 -10.58
C LYS A 441 -9.44 28.19 -10.94
N ILE A 442 -9.58 29.44 -10.52
CA ILE A 442 -10.64 30.31 -11.00
C ILE A 442 -10.03 31.03 -12.19
N ASP A 443 -10.41 30.60 -13.39
CA ASP A 443 -9.98 31.28 -14.60
C ASP A 443 -10.92 32.47 -14.81
N HIS A 444 -10.34 33.66 -14.84
CA HIS A 444 -11.05 34.90 -15.20
C HIS A 444 -11.03 35.07 -16.72
N CYS A 445 -12.09 35.64 -17.28
CA CYS A 445 -12.18 35.84 -18.73
C CYS A 445 -11.08 36.73 -19.31
N ASP A 446 -10.42 37.55 -18.48
CA ASP A 446 -9.41 38.51 -18.90
C ASP A 446 -8.00 37.88 -19.02
N ASP A 447 -7.78 36.70 -18.43
CA ASP A 447 -6.51 36.00 -18.49
C ASP A 447 -6.54 34.94 -19.61
N GLU A 448 -5.51 34.93 -20.48
CA GLU A 448 -5.35 33.86 -21.46
C GLU A 448 -4.84 32.59 -20.73
N PRO A 449 -5.68 31.55 -20.52
CA PRO A 449 -5.28 30.45 -19.66
C PRO A 449 -4.25 29.59 -20.41
N ALA A 450 -3.17 29.23 -19.73
CA ALA A 450 -2.19 28.32 -20.30
C ALA A 450 -2.86 26.99 -20.68
N LEU A 451 -2.80 26.64 -21.97
CA LEU A 451 -3.35 25.38 -22.46
C LEU A 451 -2.69 24.20 -21.74
N PRO A 452 -3.45 23.29 -21.13
CA PRO A 452 -2.86 22.13 -20.47
C PRO A 452 -2.16 21.25 -21.51
N PRO A 453 -1.02 20.62 -21.16
CA PRO A 453 -0.32 19.75 -22.08
C PRO A 453 -1.22 18.58 -22.48
N ASN A 454 -1.23 18.22 -23.77
CA ASN A 454 -1.98 17.07 -24.26
C ASN A 454 -1.39 15.75 -23.73
N MET A 455 -1.93 15.27 -22.61
CA MET A 455 -1.47 14.05 -21.94
C MET A 455 -1.86 12.77 -22.68
N HIS A 456 -2.83 12.84 -23.60
CA HIS A 456 -3.31 11.71 -24.39
C HIS A 456 -2.61 11.61 -25.75
N SER A 457 -1.82 12.62 -26.14
CA SER A 457 -1.17 12.70 -27.45
C SER A 457 -2.20 12.48 -28.57
N GLN A 458 -1.92 11.57 -29.51
CA GLN A 458 -2.83 11.20 -30.61
C GLN A 458 -3.74 10.01 -30.28
N ASN A 459 -3.79 9.57 -29.01
CA ASN A 459 -4.63 8.44 -28.63
C ASN A 459 -6.08 8.87 -28.43
N PRO A 460 -7.04 8.18 -29.05
CA PRO A 460 -8.45 8.44 -28.81
C PRO A 460 -8.80 8.12 -27.34
N PHE A 461 -9.63 8.97 -26.73
CA PHE A 461 -10.13 8.77 -25.37
C PHE A 461 -11.60 9.19 -25.29
N LEU A 462 -12.30 8.65 -24.29
CA LEU A 462 -13.70 8.94 -24.06
C LEU A 462 -13.86 10.10 -23.09
N ILE A 463 -14.74 11.04 -23.45
CA ILE A 463 -15.15 12.15 -22.57
C ILE A 463 -16.57 11.85 -22.10
N LYS A 464 -16.76 11.78 -20.78
CA LYS A 464 -18.09 11.70 -20.20
C LYS A 464 -18.61 13.11 -19.97
N MET A 465 -19.57 13.53 -20.78
CA MET A 465 -20.28 14.80 -20.58
C MET A 465 -21.52 14.54 -19.74
N GLN A 466 -21.61 15.18 -18.58
CA GLN A 466 -22.81 15.11 -17.74
C GLN A 466 -23.31 16.52 -17.51
N ARG A 467 -24.57 16.78 -17.87
CA ARG A 467 -25.24 18.02 -17.50
C ARG A 467 -25.67 17.89 -16.04
N GLY A 468 -25.17 18.77 -15.18
CA GLY A 468 -25.65 18.85 -13.80
C GLY A 468 -27.15 19.11 -13.80
N LEU A 469 -27.93 18.22 -13.19
CA LEU A 469 -29.38 18.41 -13.01
C LEU A 469 -29.69 19.51 -11.98
N PHE A 470 -28.70 19.88 -11.18
CA PHE A 470 -28.78 20.98 -10.23
C PHE A 470 -27.95 22.15 -10.76
N GLY A 471 -28.62 23.18 -11.25
CA GLY A 471 -28.04 24.52 -11.26
C GLY A 471 -27.81 24.91 -9.81
N VAL A 472 -26.59 24.67 -9.30
CA VAL A 472 -26.17 25.27 -8.03
C VAL A 472 -25.95 26.75 -8.32
N TYR A 473 -27.02 27.52 -8.27
CA TYR A 473 -26.92 28.93 -7.95
C TYR A 473 -26.34 28.96 -6.54
N ALA A 474 -25.04 29.22 -6.42
CA ALA A 474 -24.50 29.73 -5.16
C ALA A 474 -25.06 31.17 -5.05
N PRO A 475 -26.01 31.44 -4.14
CA PRO A 475 -26.41 32.81 -3.90
C PRO A 475 -25.28 33.41 -3.08
N ASP A 476 -24.46 34.25 -3.72
CA ASP A 476 -23.68 35.21 -2.96
C ASP A 476 -24.63 36.15 -2.22
N HIS A 477 -24.31 36.37 -0.95
CA HIS A 477 -24.91 37.28 0.00
C HIS A 477 -26.17 36.85 0.77
N ASP A 478 -25.88 36.65 2.06
CA ASP A 478 -26.70 36.88 3.24
C ASP A 478 -27.40 35.68 3.89
N ILE A 479 -26.92 35.42 5.11
CA ILE A 479 -27.41 34.42 6.04
C ILE A 479 -28.67 35.00 6.69
N ARG A 480 -29.84 34.42 6.44
CA ARG A 480 -30.86 34.21 7.48
C ARG A 480 -31.65 32.92 7.23
N PRO A 481 -31.83 32.06 8.25
CA PRO A 481 -32.75 30.93 8.13
C PRO A 481 -34.18 31.45 8.29
N HIS A 482 -35.04 31.18 7.31
CA HIS A 482 -36.48 31.17 7.55
C HIS A 482 -36.99 29.73 7.53
N LYS A 483 -37.58 29.37 8.66
CA LYS A 483 -38.35 28.16 8.94
C LYS A 483 -39.72 28.20 8.25
N GLU A 484 -40.34 27.01 8.24
CA GLU A 484 -41.77 26.68 8.04
C GLU A 484 -42.24 26.53 6.59
N HIS A 485 -42.99 25.49 6.18
CA HIS A 485 -43.67 24.37 6.86
C HIS A 485 -43.53 23.08 6.05
#